data_AF-A0A1Q6DLV2-F1
#
_entry.id   AF-A0A1Q6DLV2-F1
#
_cell.length_a   1.000
_cell.length_b   1.000
_cell.length_c   1.000
_cell.angle_alpha   90.00
_cell.angle_beta   90.00
_cell.angle_gamma   90.00
#
_symmetry.space_group_name_H-M   'P 1'
#
loop_
_entity.id
_entity.type
_entity.pdbx_description
1 polymer ?
#
loop_
_entity_poly.entity_id
_entity_poly.type
_entity_poly.pdbx_seq_one_letter_code
_entity_poly.pdbx_strand_id
1 'polypeptide(L)' 'MTFSCKNYDYNTDKCLKLHAECVPGRRGCVLEGRVAVSEELRKRLDELDKKAAEKKRERSQTR' A
#
# COMPACT_ATOMS: atom_id res chain seq x y z
N MET A 1 13.95 -19.52 -1.91
CA MET A 1 14.42 -18.12 -2.05
C MET A 1 13.63 -17.25 -1.09
N THR A 2 14.29 -16.49 -0.21
CA THR A 2 13.66 -15.51 0.68
C THR A 2 13.64 -14.15 -0.02
N PHE A 3 12.48 -13.49 -0.04
CA PHE A 3 12.31 -12.17 -0.62
C PHE A 3 12.43 -11.11 0.47
N SER A 4 13.38 -10.19 0.34
CA SER A 4 13.57 -9.06 1.26
C SER A 4 13.24 -7.75 0.56
N CYS A 5 12.13 -7.11 0.95
CA CYS A 5 11.73 -5.83 0.39
C CYS A 5 12.43 -4.68 1.13
N LYS A 6 13.21 -3.86 0.42
CA LYS A 6 13.86 -2.66 0.99
C LYS A 6 12.91 -1.61 1.56
N ASN A 7 11.63 -1.67 1.18
CA ASN A 7 10.61 -0.72 1.61
C ASN A 7 9.82 -1.23 2.82
N TYR A 8 10.06 -2.45 3.29
CA TYR A 8 9.35 -2.99 4.45
C TYR A 8 10.04 -2.51 5.73
N ASP A 9 9.27 -1.86 6.60
CA ASP A 9 9.70 -1.47 7.95
C ASP A 9 9.25 -2.52 8.96
N TYR A 10 10.22 -3.24 9.52
CA TYR A 10 10.01 -4.29 10.51
C TYR A 10 9.49 -3.77 11.85
N ASN A 11 9.64 -2.47 12.14
CA ASN A 11 9.19 -1.91 13.42
C ASN A 11 7.71 -1.55 13.40
N THR A 12 7.18 -1.19 12.23
CA THR A 12 5.82 -0.65 12.10
C THR A 12 4.92 -1.45 11.17
N ASP A 13 5.44 -2.52 10.56
CA ASP A 13 4.75 -3.34 9.56
C ASP A 13 4.20 -2.55 8.37
N LYS A 14 4.85 -1.43 8.06
CA LYS A 14 4.45 -0.52 6.98
C LYS A 14 5.40 -0.56 5.81
N CYS A 15 4.86 -0.21 4.66
CA CYS A 15 5.64 0.02 3.46
C CYS A 15 6.09 1.48 3.45
N LEU A 16 7.39 1.74 3.60
CA LEU A 16 7.99 3.08 3.55
C LEU A 16 7.77 3.78 2.21
N LYS A 17 7.59 3.02 1.11
CA LYS A 17 7.30 3.58 -0.22
C LYS A 17 5.86 4.07 -0.33
N LEU A 18 4.91 3.35 0.27
CA LEU A 18 3.48 3.66 0.17
C LEU A 18 2.97 4.43 1.40
N HIS A 19 3.80 4.55 2.43
CA HIS A 19 3.47 5.15 3.74
C HIS A 19 2.17 4.61 4.35
N ALA A 20 1.92 3.31 4.16
CA ALA A 20 0.71 2.61 4.54
C ALA A 20 1.04 1.14 4.86
N GLU A 21 0.04 0.36 5.28
CA GLU A 21 0.18 -1.06 5.60
C GLU A 21 0.87 -1.83 4.46
N CYS A 22 1.84 -2.69 4.83
CA CYS A 22 2.61 -3.46 3.88
C CYS A 22 1.85 -4.72 3.45
N VAL A 23 1.09 -4.64 2.36
CA VAL A 23 0.42 -5.80 1.77
C VAL A 23 1.09 -6.24 0.46
N PRO A 24 1.60 -7.48 0.35
CA PRO A 24 2.17 -8.00 -0.89
C PRO A 24 1.16 -7.94 -2.05
N GLY A 25 1.62 -7.51 -3.22
CA GLY A 25 0.80 -7.48 -4.44
C GLY A 25 -0.23 -6.35 -4.54
N ARG A 26 -0.33 -5.47 -3.54
CA ARG A 26 -1.16 -4.25 -3.65
C ARG A 26 -0.64 -3.30 -4.73
N ARG A 27 -1.50 -2.39 -5.20
CA ARG A 27 -1.11 -1.33 -6.14
C ARG A 27 0.10 -0.53 -5.62
N GLY A 28 1.12 -0.37 -6.46
CA GLY A 28 2.37 0.31 -6.14
C GLY A 28 3.42 -0.55 -5.43
N CYS A 29 3.09 -1.80 -5.07
CA CYS A 29 4.03 -2.78 -4.52
C CYS A 29 4.96 -3.32 -5.61
N VAL A 30 6.19 -3.69 -5.23
CA VAL A 30 7.16 -4.30 -6.16
C VAL A 30 6.75 -5.70 -6.63
N LEU A 31 5.77 -6.31 -5.96
CA LEU A 31 5.18 -7.60 -6.31
C LEU A 31 3.83 -7.46 -7.03
N GLU A 32 3.41 -6.25 -7.40
CA GLU A 32 2.17 -6.05 -8.17
C GLU A 32 2.19 -6.89 -9.45
N GLY A 33 1.13 -7.70 -9.64
CA GLY A 33 1.02 -8.63 -10.78
C GLY A 33 1.89 -9.89 -10.70
N ARG A 34 2.74 -10.03 -9.67
CA ARG A 34 3.62 -11.20 -9.47
C ARG A 34 3.13 -12.16 -8.39
N VAL A 35 2.25 -11.69 -7.51
CA VAL A 35 1.63 -12.51 -6.46
C VAL A 35 0.12 -12.46 -6.58
N ALA A 36 -0.52 -13.59 -6.30
CA ALA A 36 -1.97 -13.68 -6.26
C ALA A 36 -2.48 -12.98 -4.99
N VAL A 37 -3.34 -11.99 -5.18
CA VAL A 37 -4.09 -11.34 -4.12
C VAL A 37 -5.56 -11.63 -4.39
N SER A 38 -6.30 -12.07 -3.38
CA SER A 38 -7.73 -12.32 -3.55
C SER A 38 -8.45 -11.02 -3.97
N GLU A 39 -9.49 -11.14 -4.78
CA GLU A 39 -10.25 -9.98 -5.25
C GLU A 39 -10.85 -9.18 -4.09
N GLU A 40 -11.25 -9.86 -3.03
CA GLU A 40 -11.77 -9.24 -1.80
C GLU A 40 -10.72 -8.38 -1.11
N LEU A 41 -9.50 -8.89 -0.95
CA LEU A 41 -8.40 -8.13 -0.35
C LEU A 41 -8.03 -6.94 -1.23
N ARG A 42 -8.03 -7.13 -2.55
CA ARG A 42 -7.75 -6.07 -3.52
C ARG A 42 -8.77 -4.94 -3.44
N LYS A 43 -10.07 -5.26 -3.35
CA LYS A 43 -11.14 -4.25 -3.18
C LYS A 43 -10.97 -3.46 -1.89
N ARG A 44 -10.67 -4.12 -0.76
CA ARG A 44 -10.44 -3.45 0.53
C ARG A 44 -9.26 -2.47 0.48
N LEU A 45 -8.16 -2.87 -0.17
CA LEU A 45 -6.98 -2.04 -0.33
C LEU A 45 -7.24 -0.81 -1.21
N ASP A 46 -7.98 -0.98 -2.31
CA ASP A 46 -8.32 0.12 -3.21
C ASP A 46 -9.16 1.20 -2.50
N GLU A 47 -10.11 0.78 -1.66
CA GLU A 47 -10.92 1.69 -0.83
C GLU A 47 -10.08 2.43 0.22
N LEU A 48 -9.10 1.76 0.84
CA LEU A 48 -8.17 2.40 1.77
C LEU A 48 -7.28 3.44 1.06
N ASP A 49 -6.80 3.10 -0.14
CA ASP A 49 -5.96 3.99 -0.93
C ASP A 49 -6.72 5.22 -1.45
N LYS A 50 -7.97 5.05 -1.89
CA LYS A 50 -8.85 6.17 -2.25
C LYS A 50 -9.05 7.12 -1.07
N LYS A 51 -9.42 6.60 0.09
CA LYS A 51 -9.61 7.43 1.30
C LYS A 51 -8.33 8.16 1.71
N ALA A 52 -7.16 7.54 1.57
CA ALA A 52 -5.88 8.19 1.83
C ALA A 52 -5.58 9.31 0.81
N ALA A 53 -5.90 9.09 -0.47
CA ALA A 53 -5.73 10.08 -1.52
C ALA A 53 -6.67 11.28 -1.35
N GLU A 54 -7.93 11.05 -0.96
CA GLU A 54 -8.91 12.10 -0.66
C GLU A 54 -8.46 12.96 0.52
N LYS A 55 -8.03 12.34 1.63
CA LYS A 55 -7.47 13.08 2.78
C LYS A 55 -6.23 13.92 2.41
N LYS A 56 -5.38 13.42 1.52
CA LYS A 56 -4.23 14.20 1.01
C LYS A 56 -4.70 15.40 0.21
N ARG A 57 -5.68 15.23 -0.67
CA ARG A 57 -6.24 16.30 -1.51
C ARG A 57 -6.89 17.40 -0.67
N GLU A 58 -7.67 17.01 0.33
CA GLU A 58 -8.30 17.94 1.28
C GLU A 58 -7.26 18.77 2.04
N ARG A 59 -6.20 18.13 2.56
CA ARG A 59 -5.08 18.84 3.22
C ARG A 59 -4.33 19.80 2.30
N SER A 60 -4.23 19.49 1.02
CA SER A 60 -3.56 20.38 0.05
C SER A 60 -4.40 21.57 -0.41
N GLN A 61 -5.72 21.58 -0.15
CA GLN A 61 -6.59 22.73 -0.44
C GLN A 61 -6.64 23.76 0.69
N THR A 62 -6.17 23.42 1.89
CA THR A 62 -6.15 24.32 3.06
C THR A 62 -4.83 25.10 3.23
N ARG A 63 -3.95 25.13 2.21
CA ARG A 63 -2.65 25.80 2.28
C ARG A 63 -2.54 26.96 1.30
#